data_AF-A0A397XMJ2-F1
#
_entry.id   AF-A0A397XMJ2-F1
#
_cell.length_a   1.000
_cell.length_b   1.000
_cell.length_c   1.000
_cell.angle_alpha   90.00
_cell.angle_beta   90.00
_cell.angle_gamma   90.00
#
_symmetry.space_group_name_H-M   'P 1'
#
loop_
_entity.id
_entity.type
_entity.pdbx_description
1 polymer ?
#
loop_
_entity_poly.entity_id
_entity_poly.type
_entity_poly.pdbx_seq_one_letter_code
_entity_poly.pdbx_strand_id
1 'polypeptide(L)'
;MLPPELQPRLFRPHISSTSSSSEQASSSPNYSPHMSPASTRSFIDRRTSGATSRSSNSRFSPSSFAYNGRIALALVPCAAFLLDLGGAPVIATLTVGLLISYIVDSLDVKFGAFLGIWMTLITAQIAFFFSSSLLSSFNSLPLGLLAAFLCAETTFLIGCWTSLQFKWLQLENPSIVVALERLLFACAPFTASSLFAWATISAVGMSSSSYYFLMFACVFYWLFAIPRVSSFKTKQEAKYHGGEIPEDNYILGPLESSFLSLNLMFMPLLFHVASHYSVMFSSAASVSDLLLLFFVPFLFQLYASTRGGLWWVTKDSHQLQSIRIVNGAIAMVVIVICLEIRVVFRSFGKYIQVPPPLNYLLVTTTMLGGAAGAGASVLGMISSGLSSAFFTALAVIVSSAGAIVVGFPLLFTPLPAVAGLYFARFFTKKSVRSYFAFVALGSLMVIWFVMHNY
;
A
#
# COMPACT_ATOMS: atom_id res chain seq x y z
N MET A 1 -15.10 -10.50 -18.96
CA MET A 1 -14.38 -9.25 -19.25
C MET A 1 -14.09 -8.57 -17.92
N LEU A 2 -12.83 -8.39 -17.55
CA LEU A 2 -12.44 -7.74 -16.29
C LEU A 2 -12.53 -6.21 -16.42
N PRO A 3 -12.87 -5.48 -15.34
CA PRO A 3 -12.91 -4.02 -15.35
C PRO A 3 -11.52 -3.41 -15.64
N PRO A 4 -11.45 -2.25 -16.30
CA PRO A 4 -10.21 -1.63 -16.79
C PRO A 4 -9.20 -1.25 -15.69
N GLU A 5 -9.59 -1.29 -14.41
CA GLU A 5 -8.71 -0.98 -13.27
C GLU A 5 -7.79 -2.14 -12.83
N LEU A 6 -8.01 -3.35 -13.35
CA LEU A 6 -7.21 -4.55 -13.00
C LEU A 6 -6.18 -4.94 -14.07
N GLN A 7 -6.02 -4.16 -15.13
CA GLN A 7 -4.99 -4.44 -16.13
C GLN A 7 -3.63 -3.86 -15.70
N PRO A 8 -2.55 -4.68 -15.65
CA PRO A 8 -1.20 -4.14 -15.50
C PRO A 8 -0.89 -3.30 -16.74
N ARG A 9 -0.38 -2.08 -16.53
CA ARG A 9 0.06 -1.21 -17.63
C ARG A 9 1.13 -1.96 -18.44
N LEU A 10 0.76 -2.39 -19.64
CA LEU A 10 1.69 -2.98 -20.60
C LEU A 10 2.66 -1.90 -21.08
N PHE A 11 3.95 -2.15 -20.88
CA PHE A 11 5.06 -1.34 -21.38
C PHE A 11 4.98 -1.32 -22.92
N ARG A 12 4.78 -0.13 -23.51
CA ARG A 12 4.90 0.07 -24.97
C ARG A 12 6.25 0.76 -25.22
N PRO A 13 7.19 0.17 -25.98
CA PRO A 13 8.42 0.87 -26.32
C PRO A 13 8.11 1.99 -27.31
N HIS A 14 8.59 3.20 -27.01
CA HIS A 14 8.55 4.34 -27.91
C HIS A 14 9.48 4.08 -29.11
N ILE A 15 8.93 4.17 -30.31
CA ILE A 15 9.71 4.34 -31.54
C ILE A 15 10.17 5.80 -31.57
N SER A 16 11.47 6.04 -31.39
CA SER A 16 12.08 7.34 -31.66
C SER A 16 12.49 7.39 -33.14
N SER A 17 11.79 8.24 -33.89
CA SER A 17 12.27 8.78 -35.15
C SER A 17 13.44 9.75 -34.92
N THR A 18 14.34 9.81 -35.91
CA THR A 18 15.41 10.79 -36.16
C THR A 18 16.71 10.71 -35.35
N SER A 19 17.79 10.28 -36.02
CA SER A 19 19.01 11.10 -36.21
C SER A 19 20.02 10.42 -37.17
N SER A 20 20.32 11.08 -38.30
CA SER A 20 21.70 11.24 -38.81
C SER A 20 21.70 12.12 -40.07
N SER A 21 22.14 13.36 -39.89
CA SER A 21 22.65 14.21 -40.98
C SER A 21 24.15 14.34 -40.81
N SER A 22 24.92 13.98 -41.84
CA SER A 22 26.36 14.24 -41.95
C SER A 22 26.65 15.01 -43.25
N GLU A 23 27.11 16.24 -43.06
CA GLU A 23 28.17 16.96 -43.79
C GLU A 23 28.08 17.40 -45.28
N GLN A 24 28.52 18.67 -45.45
CA GLN A 24 29.22 19.34 -46.58
C GLN A 24 28.45 19.83 -47.83
N ALA A 25 28.33 21.16 -47.99
CA ALA A 25 29.27 22.01 -48.75
C ALA A 25 28.63 23.33 -49.29
N SER A 26 29.36 24.44 -49.07
CA SER A 26 29.47 25.67 -49.89
C SER A 26 28.24 26.48 -50.33
N SER A 27 28.09 27.70 -49.81
CA SER A 27 28.46 28.98 -50.47
C SER A 27 27.62 30.17 -49.97
N SER A 28 28.31 31.14 -49.37
CA SER A 28 27.87 32.52 -49.07
C SER A 28 27.72 33.34 -50.38
N PRO A 29 27.35 34.65 -50.39
CA PRO A 29 27.03 35.59 -49.30
C PRO A 29 25.74 36.42 -49.62
N ASN A 30 25.20 37.39 -48.86
CA ASN A 30 25.78 38.68 -48.49
C ASN A 30 24.72 39.60 -47.81
N TYR A 31 25.19 40.47 -46.92
CA TYR A 31 24.68 41.79 -46.50
C TYR A 31 23.39 41.96 -45.66
N SER A 32 23.60 42.50 -44.46
CA SER A 32 22.72 43.35 -43.64
C SER A 32 23.02 44.85 -43.92
N PRO A 33 22.54 45.84 -43.13
CA PRO A 33 21.17 46.26 -42.75
C PRO A 33 20.90 47.76 -43.05
N HIS A 34 19.65 48.27 -43.05
CA HIS A 34 19.41 49.72 -42.82
C HIS A 34 17.95 50.13 -42.46
N MET A 35 17.87 50.94 -41.40
CA MET A 35 16.96 52.05 -41.02
C MET A 35 15.41 52.03 -41.12
N SER A 36 14.84 52.45 -39.97
CA SER A 36 13.58 53.14 -39.57
C SER A 36 12.96 54.15 -40.59
N PRO A 37 11.77 54.80 -40.39
CA PRO A 37 11.07 55.09 -39.11
C PRO A 37 9.50 55.23 -39.11
N ALA A 38 8.97 55.41 -37.89
CA ALA A 38 7.86 56.27 -37.47
C ALA A 38 6.43 56.16 -38.08
N SER A 39 5.45 55.89 -37.20
CA SER A 39 4.20 56.66 -37.21
C SER A 39 3.65 56.85 -35.78
N THR A 40 3.77 58.09 -35.34
CA THR A 40 3.23 58.73 -34.14
C THR A 40 1.70 58.74 -34.12
N ARG A 41 1.07 58.48 -32.96
CA ARG A 41 0.00 59.33 -32.40
C ARG A 41 -0.34 58.94 -30.96
N SER A 42 -0.46 59.98 -30.16
CA SER A 42 -0.51 60.00 -28.70
C SER A 42 -1.87 60.47 -28.18
N PHE A 43 -2.07 60.22 -26.87
CA PHE A 43 -3.07 60.79 -25.94
C PHE A 43 -4.51 60.25 -26.01
N ILE A 44 -4.98 59.64 -24.92
CA ILE A 44 -5.69 60.31 -23.80
C ILE A 44 -6.05 59.26 -22.73
N ASP A 45 -5.77 59.61 -21.47
CA ASP A 45 -6.24 58.99 -20.24
C ASP A 45 -7.72 58.59 -20.27
N ARG A 46 -8.01 57.33 -19.93
CA ARG A 46 -9.32 56.98 -19.36
C ARG A 46 -9.15 55.94 -18.26
N ARG A 47 -9.05 56.45 -17.03
CA ARG A 47 -9.42 55.72 -15.81
C ARG A 47 -10.75 55.01 -16.06
N THR A 48 -10.67 53.70 -16.26
CA THR A 48 -11.81 52.81 -16.18
C THR A 48 -11.44 51.73 -15.19
N SER A 49 -12.20 51.75 -14.11
CA SER A 49 -12.27 50.76 -13.05
C SER A 49 -12.57 49.39 -13.66
N GLY A 50 -11.54 48.71 -14.16
CA GLY A 50 -11.60 47.34 -14.59
C GLY A 50 -11.51 46.44 -13.38
N ALA A 51 -12.67 46.04 -12.86
CA ALA A 51 -12.77 45.01 -11.83
C ALA A 51 -11.93 43.80 -12.25
N THR A 52 -10.86 43.53 -11.50
CA THR A 52 -10.13 42.28 -11.57
C THR A 52 -11.10 41.18 -11.15
N SER A 53 -11.76 40.56 -12.13
CA SER A 53 -12.47 39.32 -11.94
C SER A 53 -11.45 38.28 -11.48
N ARG A 54 -11.41 38.07 -10.17
CA ARG A 54 -10.77 36.92 -9.54
C ARG A 54 -11.46 35.67 -10.09
N SER A 55 -10.93 35.08 -11.16
CA SER A 55 -11.33 33.76 -11.67
C SER A 55 -10.80 32.61 -10.81
N SER A 56 -10.68 32.83 -9.50
CA SER A 56 -10.45 31.77 -8.53
C SER A 56 -11.80 31.24 -8.08
N ASN A 57 -12.37 30.23 -8.77
CA ASN A 57 -13.29 29.23 -8.20
C ASN A 57 -13.95 28.35 -9.27
N SER A 58 -13.19 27.44 -9.87
CA SER A 58 -13.78 26.28 -10.57
C SER A 58 -13.01 24.98 -10.32
N ARG A 59 -12.36 24.86 -9.14
CA ARG A 59 -11.62 23.65 -8.74
C ARG A 59 -12.43 22.64 -7.92
N PHE A 60 -13.68 22.96 -7.57
CA PHE A 60 -14.51 22.11 -6.70
C PHE A 60 -15.73 21.60 -7.45
N SER A 61 -16.00 20.29 -7.37
CA SER A 61 -17.23 19.68 -7.87
C SER A 61 -17.93 18.95 -6.73
N PRO A 62 -19.15 19.38 -6.32
CA PRO A 62 -19.92 18.64 -5.33
C PRO A 62 -20.32 17.29 -5.93
N SER A 63 -19.86 16.21 -5.30
CA SER A 63 -20.11 14.84 -5.74
C SER A 63 -20.24 13.91 -4.53
N SER A 64 -20.80 12.71 -4.72
CA SER A 64 -20.80 11.71 -3.66
C SER A 64 -19.37 11.29 -3.34
N PHE A 65 -19.05 11.13 -2.05
CA PHE A 65 -17.72 10.74 -1.63
C PHE A 65 -17.34 9.37 -2.21
N ALA A 66 -16.35 9.34 -3.11
CA ALA A 66 -16.01 8.17 -3.91
C ALA A 66 -15.38 7.04 -3.08
N TYR A 67 -14.80 7.38 -1.93
CA TYR A 67 -14.00 6.47 -1.11
C TYR A 67 -14.72 5.93 0.13
N ASN A 68 -16.07 6.06 0.18
CA ASN A 68 -16.92 5.56 1.25
C ASN A 68 -16.60 4.10 1.63
N GLY A 69 -16.45 3.20 0.64
CA GLY A 69 -16.15 1.79 0.93
C GLY A 69 -14.79 1.55 1.62
N ARG A 70 -13.78 2.38 1.34
CA ARG A 70 -12.45 2.25 1.95
C ARG A 70 -12.45 2.73 3.39
N ILE A 71 -13.07 3.89 3.61
CA ILE A 71 -13.22 4.46 4.94
C ILE A 71 -14.11 3.55 5.79
N ALA A 72 -15.18 2.99 5.23
CA ALA A 72 -16.02 2.01 5.93
C ALA A 72 -15.23 0.77 6.35
N LEU A 73 -14.40 0.20 5.46
CA LEU A 73 -13.57 -0.97 5.78
C LEU A 73 -12.60 -0.70 6.94
N ALA A 74 -12.12 0.53 7.08
CA ALA A 74 -11.27 0.93 8.20
C ALA A 74 -12.08 1.25 9.47
N LEU A 75 -13.07 2.14 9.39
CA LEU A 75 -13.73 2.72 10.57
C LEU A 75 -14.90 1.89 11.11
N VAL A 76 -15.60 1.09 10.29
CA VAL A 76 -16.75 0.31 10.77
C VAL A 76 -16.32 -0.77 11.77
N PRO A 77 -15.27 -1.57 11.51
CA PRO A 77 -14.81 -2.54 12.51
C PRO A 77 -14.22 -1.85 13.76
N CYS A 78 -13.58 -0.68 13.60
CA CYS A 78 -13.15 0.14 14.73
C CYS A 78 -14.34 0.61 15.58
N ALA A 79 -15.42 1.09 14.95
CA ALA A 79 -16.63 1.49 15.65
C ALA A 79 -17.26 0.31 16.41
N ALA A 80 -17.35 -0.86 15.78
CA ALA A 80 -17.85 -2.07 16.42
C ALA A 80 -17.02 -2.44 17.66
N PHE A 81 -15.69 -2.38 17.56
CA PHE A 81 -14.79 -2.62 18.70
C PHE A 81 -14.97 -1.57 19.81
N LEU A 82 -15.16 -0.29 19.48
CA LEU A 82 -15.44 0.75 20.47
C LEU A 82 -16.79 0.56 21.17
N LEU A 83 -17.82 0.10 20.45
CA LEU A 83 -19.12 -0.23 21.04
C LEU A 83 -19.00 -1.38 22.04
N ASP A 84 -18.22 -2.40 21.70
CA ASP A 84 -17.95 -3.54 22.58
C ASP A 84 -17.22 -3.10 23.87
N LEU A 85 -16.19 -2.25 23.73
CA LEU A 85 -15.46 -1.67 24.86
C LEU A 85 -16.31 -0.71 25.71
N GLY A 86 -17.19 0.06 25.08
CA GLY A 86 -18.02 1.08 25.74
C GLY A 86 -19.25 0.53 26.44
N GLY A 87 -19.74 -0.62 25.97
CA GLY A 87 -20.89 -1.34 26.52
C GLY A 87 -22.24 -0.59 26.37
N ALA A 88 -23.20 -0.98 27.20
CA ALA A 88 -24.57 -0.48 27.13
C ALA A 88 -24.73 1.05 27.20
N PRO A 89 -23.98 1.81 28.03
CA PRO A 89 -24.12 3.27 28.10
C PRO A 89 -23.81 3.97 26.77
N VAL A 90 -22.77 3.51 26.06
CA VAL A 90 -22.36 4.08 24.78
C VAL A 90 -23.37 3.72 23.69
N ILE A 91 -23.86 2.47 23.67
CA ILE A 91 -24.91 2.05 22.72
C ILE A 91 -26.20 2.84 22.96
N ALA A 92 -26.63 3.02 24.21
CA ALA A 92 -27.85 3.76 24.54
C ALA A 92 -27.75 5.24 24.14
N THR A 93 -26.62 5.90 24.42
CA THR A 93 -26.41 7.30 24.03
C THR A 93 -26.39 7.48 22.52
N LEU A 94 -25.72 6.58 21.78
CA LEU A 94 -25.70 6.62 20.31
C LEU A 94 -27.08 6.35 19.71
N THR A 95 -27.82 5.35 20.20
CA THR A 95 -29.15 5.02 19.65
C THR A 95 -30.14 6.15 19.85
N VAL A 96 -30.23 6.73 21.05
CA VAL A 96 -31.11 7.87 21.34
C VAL A 96 -30.67 9.11 20.56
N GLY A 97 -29.37 9.43 20.54
CA GLY A 97 -28.87 10.60 19.83
C GLY A 97 -29.05 10.52 18.31
N LEU A 98 -28.78 9.36 17.71
CA LEU A 98 -29.02 9.14 16.28
C LEU A 98 -30.51 9.16 15.92
N LEU A 99 -31.40 8.67 16.80
CA LEU A 99 -32.84 8.78 16.60
C LEU A 99 -33.30 10.24 16.57
N ILE A 100 -32.79 11.06 17.50
CA ILE A 100 -33.08 12.50 17.53
C ILE A 100 -32.54 13.17 16.25
N SER A 101 -31.29 12.90 15.87
CA SER A 101 -30.71 13.41 14.63
C SER A 101 -31.50 13.02 13.39
N TYR A 102 -32.02 11.80 13.34
CA TYR A 102 -32.86 11.31 12.24
C TYR A 102 -34.20 12.05 12.16
N ILE A 103 -34.84 12.32 13.30
CA ILE A 103 -36.07 13.12 13.35
C ILE A 103 -35.79 14.55 12.88
N VAL A 104 -34.67 15.14 13.28
CA VAL A 104 -34.31 16.50 12.86
C VAL A 104 -33.97 16.56 11.36
N ASP A 105 -33.32 15.53 10.82
CA ASP A 105 -33.04 15.41 9.38
C ASP A 105 -34.32 15.23 8.57
N SER A 106 -35.29 14.45 9.06
CA SER A 106 -36.59 14.25 8.40
C SER A 106 -37.48 15.50 8.40
N LEU A 107 -37.23 16.45 9.31
CA LEU A 107 -37.83 17.78 9.32
C LEU A 107 -37.09 18.79 8.40
N ASP A 108 -36.15 18.32 7.57
CA ASP A 108 -35.32 19.11 6.65
C ASP A 108 -34.41 20.15 7.32
N VAL A 109 -34.20 20.06 8.64
CA VAL A 109 -33.31 20.96 9.39
C VAL A 109 -31.86 20.44 9.33
N LYS A 110 -31.23 20.55 8.15
CA LYS A 110 -29.91 19.98 7.83
C LYS A 110 -28.80 20.37 8.82
N PHE A 111 -28.77 21.63 9.24
CA PHE A 111 -27.78 22.11 10.21
C PHE A 111 -28.02 21.52 11.61
N GLY A 112 -29.29 21.36 12.00
CA GLY A 112 -29.68 20.72 13.25
C GLY A 112 -29.31 19.23 13.27
N ALA A 113 -29.53 18.52 12.16
CA ALA A 113 -29.13 17.12 12.03
C ALA A 113 -27.61 16.95 12.13
N PHE A 114 -26.84 17.80 11.45
CA PHE A 114 -25.38 17.84 11.53
C PHE A 114 -24.89 18.06 12.96
N LEU A 115 -25.39 19.09 13.65
CA LEU A 115 -25.05 19.35 15.04
C LEU A 115 -25.47 18.22 15.96
N GLY A 116 -26.65 17.63 15.74
CA GLY A 116 -27.15 16.50 16.51
C GLY A 116 -26.20 15.30 16.46
N ILE A 117 -25.64 14.98 15.28
CA ILE A 117 -24.69 13.87 15.14
C ILE A 117 -23.41 14.15 15.93
N TRP A 118 -22.83 15.35 15.81
CA TRP A 118 -21.63 15.71 16.54
C TRP A 118 -21.84 15.74 18.06
N MET A 119 -22.95 16.31 18.52
CA MET A 119 -23.30 16.29 19.94
C MET A 119 -23.51 14.86 20.45
N THR A 120 -24.14 14.00 19.65
CA THR A 120 -24.30 12.57 19.97
C THR A 120 -22.95 11.88 20.10
N LEU A 121 -22.01 12.10 19.17
CA LEU A 121 -20.66 11.54 19.24
C LEU A 121 -19.88 12.05 20.47
N ILE A 122 -20.00 13.33 20.81
CA ILE A 122 -19.39 13.92 22.01
C ILE A 122 -19.97 13.28 23.28
N THR A 123 -21.30 13.20 23.40
CA THR A 123 -21.95 12.58 24.56
C THR A 123 -21.63 11.11 24.66
N ALA A 124 -21.55 10.39 23.55
CA ALA A 124 -21.13 8.99 23.52
C ALA A 124 -19.68 8.82 23.97
N GLN A 125 -18.78 9.74 23.59
CA GLN A 125 -17.38 9.72 24.04
C GLN A 125 -17.26 10.01 25.55
N ILE A 126 -18.06 10.94 26.08
CA ILE A 126 -18.13 11.20 27.52
C ILE A 126 -18.64 9.95 28.25
N ALA A 127 -19.73 9.34 27.75
CA ALA A 127 -20.26 8.10 28.31
C ALA A 127 -19.20 6.99 28.30
N PHE A 128 -18.44 6.86 27.21
CA PHE A 128 -17.34 5.91 27.09
C PHE A 128 -16.25 6.14 28.13
N PHE A 129 -15.87 7.39 28.42
CA PHE A 129 -14.86 7.67 29.45
C PHE A 129 -15.30 7.31 30.87
N PHE A 130 -16.60 7.42 31.16
CA PHE A 130 -17.14 7.04 32.47
C PHE A 130 -17.53 5.56 32.57
N SER A 131 -17.86 4.90 31.44
CA SER A 131 -18.26 3.49 31.42
C SER A 131 -17.09 2.53 31.19
N SER A 132 -16.10 2.93 30.38
CA SER A 132 -14.98 2.06 30.03
C SER A 132 -14.02 1.95 31.21
N SER A 133 -13.68 0.73 31.58
CA SER A 133 -12.72 0.46 32.66
C SER A 133 -11.27 0.71 32.26
N LEU A 134 -10.98 1.44 31.17
CA LEU A 134 -9.63 1.54 30.59
C LEU A 134 -8.58 2.00 31.60
N LEU A 135 -8.88 3.03 32.39
CA LEU A 135 -7.97 3.54 33.43
C LEU A 135 -7.75 2.54 34.58
N SER A 136 -8.72 1.67 34.85
CA SER A 136 -8.60 0.59 35.84
C SER A 136 -7.94 -0.66 35.27
N SER A 137 -8.08 -0.90 33.97
CA SER A 137 -7.56 -2.09 33.28
C SER A 137 -6.07 -1.95 32.96
N PHE A 138 -5.59 -0.72 32.72
CA PHE A 138 -4.16 -0.46 32.55
C PHE A 138 -3.49 -0.17 33.89
N ASN A 139 -2.39 -0.88 34.17
CA ASN A 139 -1.55 -0.63 35.35
C ASN A 139 -0.84 0.74 35.34
N SER A 140 -0.96 1.52 34.25
CA SER A 140 -0.35 2.83 34.11
C SER A 140 -1.33 3.85 33.54
N LEU A 141 -1.46 4.98 34.26
CA LEU A 141 -2.33 6.09 33.88
C LEU A 141 -1.99 6.70 32.51
N PRO A 142 -0.70 6.90 32.13
CA PRO A 142 -0.36 7.40 30.80
C PRO A 142 -0.85 6.49 29.66
N LEU A 143 -0.83 5.17 29.87
CA LEU A 143 -1.28 4.21 28.86
C LEU A 143 -2.81 4.20 28.73
N GLY A 144 -3.52 4.31 29.86
CA GLY A 144 -4.97 4.49 29.85
C GLY A 144 -5.41 5.78 29.16
N LEU A 145 -4.70 6.89 29.38
CA LEU A 145 -4.96 8.15 28.67
C LEU A 145 -4.66 8.05 27.18
N LEU A 146 -3.57 7.37 26.78
CA LEU A 146 -3.24 7.16 25.37
C LEU A 146 -4.28 6.29 24.66
N ALA A 147 -4.76 5.22 25.32
CA ALA A 147 -5.84 4.38 24.80
C ALA A 147 -7.16 5.16 24.67
N ALA A 148 -7.50 5.96 25.68
CA ALA A 148 -8.66 6.85 25.65
C ALA A 148 -8.56 7.88 24.51
N PHE A 149 -7.37 8.44 24.28
CA PHE A 149 -7.10 9.35 23.17
C PHE A 149 -7.27 8.67 21.81
N LEU A 150 -6.75 7.46 21.63
CA LEU A 150 -6.94 6.67 20.39
C LEU A 150 -8.43 6.40 20.11
N CYS A 151 -9.21 6.10 21.15
CA CYS A 151 -10.66 5.91 21.03
C CYS A 151 -11.35 7.22 20.62
N ALA A 152 -11.01 8.33 21.27
CA ALA A 152 -11.55 9.65 20.96
C ALA A 152 -11.18 10.12 19.54
N GLU A 153 -9.95 9.89 19.11
CA GLU A 153 -9.50 10.16 17.74
C GLU A 153 -10.32 9.36 16.72
N THR A 154 -10.59 8.07 17.01
CA THR A 154 -11.41 7.22 16.14
C THR A 154 -12.85 7.74 16.05
N THR A 155 -13.47 8.10 17.18
CA THR A 155 -14.81 8.72 17.21
C THR A 155 -14.84 10.02 16.42
N PHE A 156 -13.79 10.84 16.54
CA PHE A 156 -13.64 12.07 15.77
C PHE A 156 -13.52 11.80 14.26
N LEU A 157 -12.74 10.80 13.83
CA LEU A 157 -12.66 10.41 12.42
C LEU A 157 -13.99 9.88 11.87
N ILE A 158 -14.78 9.16 12.68
CA ILE A 158 -16.15 8.78 12.32
C ILE A 158 -17.00 10.05 12.10
N GLY A 159 -16.91 11.04 12.98
CA GLY A 159 -17.56 12.34 12.81
C GLY A 159 -17.12 13.10 11.55
N CYS A 160 -15.83 13.06 11.20
CA CYS A 160 -15.33 13.62 9.95
C CYS A 160 -15.93 12.89 8.72
N TRP A 161 -16.01 11.56 8.79
CA TRP A 161 -16.59 10.75 7.71
C TRP A 161 -18.09 11.00 7.53
N THR A 162 -18.86 11.13 8.61
CA THR A 162 -20.29 11.48 8.54
C THR A 162 -20.48 12.90 8.02
N SER A 163 -19.61 13.84 8.41
CA SER A 163 -19.66 15.24 7.94
C SER A 163 -19.57 15.35 6.41
N LEU A 164 -18.74 14.51 5.77
CA LEU A 164 -18.60 14.49 4.30
C LEU A 164 -19.88 14.08 3.55
N GLN A 165 -20.83 13.42 4.22
CA GLN A 165 -22.09 12.99 3.60
C GLN A 165 -23.09 14.15 3.43
N PHE A 166 -22.92 15.25 4.17
CA PHE A 166 -23.82 16.40 4.10
C PHE A 166 -23.52 17.27 2.87
N LYS A 167 -24.39 17.21 1.85
CA LYS A 167 -24.30 18.05 0.65
C LYS A 167 -24.29 19.55 0.96
N TRP A 168 -25.02 19.98 2.00
CA TRP A 168 -25.02 21.37 2.44
C TRP A 168 -23.61 21.85 2.81
N LEU A 169 -22.85 21.04 3.57
CA LEU A 169 -21.47 21.37 3.96
C LEU A 169 -20.55 21.47 2.74
N GLN A 170 -20.76 20.62 1.73
CA GLN A 170 -20.01 20.65 0.47
C GLN A 170 -20.21 21.95 -0.31
N LEU A 171 -21.43 22.49 -0.31
CA LEU A 171 -21.74 23.74 -1.03
C LEU A 171 -21.27 24.98 -0.27
N GLU A 172 -21.46 25.00 1.05
CA GLU A 172 -21.14 26.15 1.89
C GLU A 172 -19.63 26.31 2.11
N ASN A 173 -18.92 25.20 2.39
CA ASN A 173 -17.52 25.21 2.79
C ASN A 173 -16.68 24.15 2.04
N PRO A 174 -16.42 24.35 0.74
CA PRO A 174 -15.71 23.37 -0.09
C PRO A 174 -14.25 23.11 0.36
N SER A 175 -13.59 24.11 0.96
CA SER A 175 -12.24 23.96 1.50
C SER A 175 -12.18 23.00 2.69
N ILE A 176 -13.18 23.06 3.58
CA ILE A 176 -13.30 22.18 4.74
C ILE A 176 -13.50 20.74 4.29
N VAL A 177 -14.33 20.50 3.26
CA VAL A 177 -14.59 19.16 2.73
C VAL A 177 -13.33 18.51 2.16
N VAL A 178 -12.52 19.26 1.41
CA VAL A 178 -11.22 18.75 0.91
C VAL A 178 -10.25 18.49 2.06
N ALA A 179 -10.24 19.34 3.08
CA ALA A 179 -9.41 19.15 4.27
C ALA A 179 -9.83 17.91 5.07
N LEU A 180 -11.13 17.67 5.25
CA LEU A 180 -11.68 16.48 5.91
C LEU A 180 -11.36 15.20 5.14
N GLU A 181 -11.46 15.22 3.79
CA GLU A 181 -11.04 14.08 2.95
C GLU A 181 -9.55 13.77 3.15
N ARG A 182 -8.68 14.78 3.12
CA ARG A 182 -7.24 14.61 3.37
C ARG A 182 -6.95 14.10 4.78
N LEU A 183 -7.63 14.64 5.78
CA LEU A 183 -7.49 14.24 7.19
C LEU A 183 -7.85 12.77 7.38
N LEU A 184 -8.97 12.32 6.81
CA LEU A 184 -9.39 10.91 6.86
C LEU A 184 -8.34 9.99 6.23
N PHE A 185 -7.84 10.33 5.05
CA PHE A 185 -6.83 9.52 4.37
C PHE A 185 -5.47 9.51 5.11
N ALA A 186 -5.14 10.60 5.80
CA ALA A 186 -3.90 10.71 6.56
C ALA A 186 -3.96 9.96 7.89
N CYS A 187 -5.06 10.09 8.65
CA CYS A 187 -5.15 9.60 10.03
C CYS A 187 -5.79 8.21 10.16
N ALA A 188 -6.74 7.84 9.27
CA ALA A 188 -7.42 6.54 9.36
C ALA A 188 -6.48 5.33 9.33
N PRO A 189 -5.38 5.30 8.54
CA PRO A 189 -4.47 4.17 8.53
C PRO A 189 -3.81 3.89 9.89
N PHE A 190 -3.44 4.93 10.63
CA PHE A 190 -2.78 4.83 11.93
C PHE A 190 -3.74 4.33 13.01
N THR A 191 -4.93 4.92 13.07
CA THR A 191 -5.97 4.57 14.05
C THR A 191 -6.49 3.17 13.80
N ALA A 192 -6.82 2.85 12.54
CA ALA A 192 -7.36 1.55 12.17
C ALA A 192 -6.33 0.42 12.35
N SER A 193 -5.06 0.60 11.96
CA SER A 193 -4.04 -0.43 12.20
C SER A 193 -3.86 -0.73 13.70
N SER A 194 -3.94 0.30 14.54
CA SER A 194 -3.77 0.18 15.98
C SER A 194 -4.96 -0.50 16.66
N LEU A 195 -6.19 -0.11 16.32
CA LEU A 195 -7.40 -0.73 16.87
C LEU A 195 -7.60 -2.16 16.39
N PHE A 196 -7.33 -2.46 15.12
CA PHE A 196 -7.40 -3.84 14.62
C PHE A 196 -6.37 -4.73 15.29
N ALA A 197 -5.14 -4.24 15.48
CA ALA A 197 -4.14 -4.96 16.22
C ALA A 197 -4.56 -5.17 17.68
N TRP A 198 -5.07 -4.14 18.36
CA TRP A 198 -5.56 -4.26 19.72
C TRP A 198 -6.67 -5.33 19.84
N ALA A 199 -7.69 -5.26 18.99
CA ALA A 199 -8.78 -6.24 18.96
C ALA A 199 -8.30 -7.67 18.65
N THR A 200 -7.30 -7.82 17.77
CA THR A 200 -6.75 -9.14 17.42
C THR A 200 -5.90 -9.70 18.55
N ILE A 201 -5.09 -8.85 19.19
CA ILE A 201 -4.22 -9.24 20.30
C ILE A 201 -5.05 -9.60 21.53
N SER A 202 -6.17 -8.92 21.80
CA SER A 202 -7.08 -9.31 22.88
C SER A 202 -7.73 -10.68 22.65
N ALA A 203 -7.97 -11.06 21.39
CA ALA A 203 -8.56 -12.35 21.05
C ALA A 203 -7.55 -13.52 20.97
N VAL A 204 -6.37 -13.30 20.38
CA VAL A 204 -5.40 -14.37 20.04
C VAL A 204 -4.17 -14.38 20.97
N GLY A 205 -3.92 -13.27 21.68
CA GLY A 205 -2.78 -13.12 22.59
C GLY A 205 -1.55 -12.42 21.98
N MET A 206 -0.54 -12.20 22.83
CA MET A 206 0.61 -11.32 22.54
C MET A 206 1.73 -11.97 21.70
N SER A 207 1.75 -13.30 21.57
CA SER A 207 2.91 -14.05 21.03
C SER A 207 3.34 -13.64 19.62
N SER A 208 2.37 -13.29 18.75
CA SER A 208 2.61 -12.88 17.35
C SER A 208 2.08 -11.46 17.08
N SER A 209 1.94 -10.65 18.12
CA SER A 209 1.30 -9.32 18.06
C SER A 209 1.89 -8.40 16.99
N SER A 210 3.21 -8.38 16.86
CA SER A 210 3.92 -7.52 15.90
C SER A 210 3.64 -7.89 14.45
N TYR A 211 3.42 -9.17 14.18
CA TYR A 211 3.06 -9.67 12.84
C TYR A 211 1.59 -9.35 12.50
N TYR A 212 0.68 -9.38 13.48
CA TYR A 212 -0.70 -8.90 13.27
C TYR A 212 -0.73 -7.41 12.94
N PHE A 213 0.00 -6.60 13.71
CA PHE A 213 0.11 -5.16 13.44
C PHE A 213 0.72 -4.89 12.06
N LEU A 214 1.80 -5.59 11.70
CA LEU A 214 2.40 -5.51 10.36
C LEU A 214 1.37 -5.79 9.24
N MET A 215 0.56 -6.84 9.40
CA MET A 215 -0.45 -7.20 8.40
C MET A 215 -1.46 -6.07 8.19
N PHE A 216 -2.02 -5.53 9.28
CA PHE A 216 -2.97 -4.42 9.20
C PHE A 216 -2.32 -3.15 8.64
N ALA A 217 -1.08 -2.84 9.04
CA ALA A 217 -0.33 -1.71 8.50
C ALA A 217 -0.13 -1.84 6.98
N CYS A 218 0.22 -3.02 6.46
CA CYS A 218 0.33 -3.28 5.03
C CYS A 218 -1.00 -3.08 4.30
N VAL A 219 -2.10 -3.63 4.84
CA VAL A 219 -3.45 -3.50 4.24
C VAL A 219 -3.88 -2.04 4.18
N PHE A 220 -3.78 -1.30 5.28
CA PHE A 220 -4.19 0.10 5.30
C PHE A 220 -3.25 1.00 4.49
N TYR A 221 -1.95 0.72 4.47
CA TYR A 221 -1.03 1.41 3.56
C TYR A 221 -1.47 1.24 2.10
N TRP A 222 -1.82 0.03 1.68
CA TRP A 222 -2.30 -0.22 0.31
C TRP A 222 -3.60 0.53 -0.03
N LEU A 223 -4.51 0.60 0.94
CA LEU A 223 -5.81 1.24 0.75
C LEU A 223 -5.70 2.77 0.69
N PHE A 224 -4.78 3.38 1.43
CA PHE A 224 -4.75 4.83 1.64
C PHE A 224 -3.51 5.55 1.09
N ALA A 225 -2.32 4.95 1.15
CA ALA A 225 -1.06 5.63 0.82
C ALA A 225 -0.76 5.71 -0.69
N ILE A 226 -1.36 4.84 -1.51
CA ILE A 226 -1.21 4.90 -2.97
C ILE A 226 -1.86 6.20 -3.48
N PRO A 227 -1.22 6.97 -4.39
CA PRO A 227 -1.74 8.26 -4.85
C PRO A 227 -3.15 8.11 -5.46
N ARG A 228 -4.08 8.90 -4.96
CA ARG A 228 -5.50 8.92 -5.39
C ARG A 228 -5.94 10.35 -5.62
N VAL A 229 -6.77 10.53 -6.65
CA VAL A 229 -7.37 11.82 -6.99
C VAL A 229 -8.48 12.15 -5.99
N SER A 230 -8.55 13.40 -5.53
CA SER A 230 -9.61 13.86 -4.63
C SER A 230 -11.00 13.71 -5.26
N SER A 231 -11.99 13.33 -4.43
CA SER A 231 -13.40 13.19 -4.87
C SER A 231 -14.04 14.53 -5.24
N PHE A 232 -13.50 15.62 -4.69
CA PHE A 232 -14.12 16.94 -4.74
C PHE A 232 -13.36 17.94 -5.61
N LYS A 233 -12.16 17.58 -6.11
CA LYS A 233 -11.42 18.41 -7.07
C LYS A 233 -11.92 18.13 -8.48
N THR A 234 -12.22 19.17 -9.26
CA THR A 234 -12.69 19.01 -10.66
C THR A 234 -11.68 18.20 -11.46
N LYS A 235 -12.16 17.11 -12.07
CA LYS A 235 -11.44 16.44 -13.15
C LYS A 235 -11.31 17.46 -14.27
N GLN A 236 -10.13 18.02 -14.49
CA GLN A 236 -9.87 18.69 -15.76
C GLN A 236 -9.93 17.61 -16.85
N GLU A 237 -11.11 17.44 -17.46
CA GLU A 237 -11.28 16.68 -18.71
C GLU A 237 -10.58 17.37 -19.91
N ALA A 238 -9.97 18.53 -19.69
CA ALA A 238 -9.12 19.19 -20.68
C ALA A 238 -7.77 18.48 -20.79
N LYS A 239 -7.67 17.53 -21.74
CA LYS A 239 -6.44 17.08 -22.41
C LYS A 239 -5.18 17.19 -21.52
N TYR A 240 -4.95 16.17 -20.69
CA TYR A 240 -3.61 15.94 -20.12
C TYR A 240 -2.63 15.74 -21.28
N HIS A 241 -1.93 16.79 -21.67
CA HIS A 241 -0.85 16.71 -22.67
C HIS A 241 0.29 15.92 -21.99
N GLY A 242 0.33 14.60 -22.23
CA GLY A 242 1.32 13.69 -21.65
C GLY A 242 0.78 12.70 -20.61
N GLY A 243 -0.50 12.75 -20.23
CA GLY A 243 -1.13 11.74 -19.36
C GLY A 243 -0.71 11.74 -17.88
N GLU A 244 0.06 12.73 -17.42
CA GLU A 244 0.43 12.89 -16.01
C GLU A 244 -0.61 13.73 -15.26
N ILE A 245 -1.06 13.20 -14.11
CA ILE A 245 -2.03 13.87 -13.23
C ILE A 245 -1.24 14.88 -12.36
N PRO A 246 -1.63 16.17 -12.31
CA PRO A 246 -1.01 17.16 -11.45
C PRO A 246 -1.02 16.75 -9.98
N GLU A 247 0.10 16.94 -9.30
CA GLU A 247 0.28 16.57 -7.88
C GLU A 247 -0.74 17.24 -6.96
N ASP A 248 -1.19 18.44 -7.34
CA ASP A 248 -2.23 19.21 -6.64
C ASP A 248 -3.60 18.52 -6.62
N ASN A 249 -3.84 17.49 -7.43
CA ASN A 249 -5.10 16.76 -7.48
C ASN A 249 -5.12 15.54 -6.55
N TYR A 250 -3.98 15.14 -5.98
CA TYR A 250 -3.94 14.05 -5.02
C TYR A 250 -4.57 14.46 -3.68
N ILE A 251 -5.11 13.46 -2.97
CA ILE A 251 -5.66 13.63 -1.61
C ILE A 251 -4.52 13.87 -0.61
N LEU A 252 -3.50 13.02 -0.68
CA LEU A 252 -2.34 13.05 0.20
C LEU A 252 -1.21 13.85 -0.43
N GLY A 253 -0.50 14.63 0.39
CA GLY A 253 0.74 15.28 0.00
C GLY A 253 1.97 14.39 0.24
N PRO A 254 3.16 14.91 -0.10
CA PRO A 254 4.43 14.23 0.16
C PRO A 254 4.67 13.94 1.65
N LEU A 255 4.30 14.89 2.52
CA LEU A 255 4.50 14.77 3.96
C LEU A 255 3.67 13.63 4.55
N GLU A 256 2.37 13.57 4.27
CA GLU A 256 1.52 12.48 4.77
C GLU A 256 1.95 11.12 4.22
N SER A 257 2.32 11.07 2.93
CA SER A 257 2.80 9.85 2.29
C SER A 257 4.12 9.35 2.91
N SER A 258 4.99 10.27 3.33
CA SER A 258 6.21 9.96 4.08
C SER A 258 5.88 9.39 5.45
N PHE A 259 5.00 10.03 6.23
CA PHE A 259 4.59 9.52 7.54
C PHE A 259 3.95 8.13 7.46
N LEU A 260 3.08 7.88 6.48
CA LEU A 260 2.48 6.55 6.27
C LEU A 260 3.53 5.50 5.90
N SER A 261 4.56 5.89 5.15
CA SER A 261 5.67 5.00 4.80
C SER A 261 6.56 4.71 6.01
N LEU A 262 6.88 5.72 6.83
CA LEU A 262 7.61 5.55 8.08
C LEU A 262 6.84 4.68 9.07
N ASN A 263 5.51 4.85 9.16
CA ASN A 263 4.64 4.02 9.98
C ASN A 263 4.72 2.56 9.58
N LEU A 264 4.52 2.27 8.29
CA LEU A 264 4.62 0.93 7.73
C LEU A 264 5.98 0.30 8.04
N MET A 265 7.05 1.09 7.96
CA MET A 265 8.41 0.59 8.07
C MET A 265 8.89 0.34 9.49
N PHE A 266 8.57 1.25 10.40
CA PHE A 266 9.18 1.27 11.72
C PHE A 266 8.22 0.87 12.84
N MET A 267 6.91 1.15 12.73
CA MET A 267 6.01 0.87 13.85
C MET A 267 5.86 -0.62 14.19
N PRO A 268 5.76 -1.56 13.22
CA PRO A 268 5.74 -2.99 13.56
C PRO A 268 7.01 -3.44 14.28
N LEU A 269 8.17 -2.93 13.85
CA LEU A 269 9.47 -3.22 14.47
C LEU A 269 9.56 -2.64 15.88
N LEU A 270 9.24 -1.36 16.05
CA LEU A 270 9.25 -0.68 17.35
C LEU A 270 8.28 -1.34 18.33
N PHE A 271 7.11 -1.76 17.86
CA PHE A 271 6.14 -2.50 18.66
C PHE A 271 6.69 -3.87 19.09
N HIS A 272 7.41 -4.58 18.23
CA HIS A 272 8.09 -5.82 18.59
C HIS A 272 9.18 -5.60 19.62
N VAL A 273 10.03 -4.60 19.41
CA VAL A 273 11.09 -4.21 20.35
C VAL A 273 10.50 -3.88 21.71
N ALA A 274 9.44 -3.06 21.76
CA ALA A 274 8.80 -2.68 23.01
C ALA A 274 8.13 -3.87 23.74
N SER A 275 7.50 -4.78 23.00
CA SER A 275 6.79 -5.93 23.59
C SER A 275 7.71 -7.09 23.99
N HIS A 276 8.84 -7.29 23.30
CA HIS A 276 9.72 -8.44 23.47
C HIS A 276 11.18 -8.05 23.82
N TYR A 277 11.39 -6.85 24.37
CA TYR A 277 12.73 -6.28 24.60
C TYR A 277 13.70 -7.22 25.35
N SER A 278 13.21 -8.01 26.30
CA SER A 278 14.01 -8.92 27.12
C SER A 278 14.55 -10.15 26.36
N VAL A 279 13.95 -10.49 25.22
CA VAL A 279 14.23 -11.74 24.48
C VAL A 279 14.83 -11.46 23.08
N MET A 280 14.95 -10.18 22.67
CA MET A 280 15.33 -9.79 21.30
C MET A 280 16.63 -10.41 20.78
N PHE A 281 17.66 -10.50 21.62
CA PHE A 281 18.97 -11.03 21.27
C PHE A 281 19.25 -12.43 21.85
N SER A 282 18.22 -13.10 22.35
CA SER A 282 18.35 -14.43 22.97
C SER A 282 18.68 -15.53 21.95
N SER A 283 18.24 -15.38 20.70
CA SER A 283 18.39 -16.43 19.68
C SER A 283 18.54 -15.86 18.27
N ALA A 284 19.12 -16.63 17.35
CA ALA A 284 19.17 -16.26 15.94
C ALA A 284 17.76 -16.07 15.33
N ALA A 285 16.75 -16.77 15.85
CA ALA A 285 15.38 -16.64 15.40
C ALA A 285 14.73 -15.31 15.84
N SER A 286 15.04 -14.80 17.04
CA SER A 286 14.54 -13.50 17.49
C SER A 286 15.21 -12.34 16.74
N VAL A 287 16.49 -12.49 16.37
CA VAL A 287 17.16 -11.54 15.44
C VAL A 287 16.52 -11.61 14.05
N SER A 288 16.17 -12.81 13.58
CA SER A 288 15.45 -13.00 12.32
C SER A 288 14.08 -12.32 12.34
N ASP A 289 13.38 -12.31 13.47
CA ASP A 289 12.09 -11.61 13.63
C ASP A 289 12.23 -10.09 13.45
N LEU A 290 13.27 -9.48 14.04
CA LEU A 290 13.55 -8.06 13.85
C LEU A 290 13.82 -7.72 12.38
N LEU A 291 14.63 -8.55 11.70
CA LEU A 291 14.95 -8.37 10.30
C LEU A 291 13.71 -8.57 9.41
N LEU A 292 12.88 -9.58 9.68
CA LEU A 292 11.64 -9.80 8.93
C LEU A 292 10.65 -8.65 9.11
N LEU A 293 10.48 -8.14 10.33
CA LEU A 293 9.57 -7.04 10.62
C LEU A 293 9.99 -5.72 9.97
N PHE A 294 11.25 -5.57 9.55
CA PHE A 294 11.71 -4.45 8.75
C PHE A 294 11.69 -4.75 7.24
N PHE A 295 12.32 -5.85 6.81
CA PHE A 295 12.50 -6.11 5.38
C PHE A 295 11.21 -6.55 4.66
N VAL A 296 10.26 -7.20 5.36
CA VAL A 296 8.96 -7.56 4.76
C VAL A 296 8.14 -6.32 4.37
N PRO A 297 7.88 -5.36 5.28
CA PRO A 297 7.19 -4.13 4.88
C PRO A 297 8.02 -3.30 3.89
N PHE A 298 9.34 -3.42 3.88
CA PHE A 298 10.21 -2.70 2.93
C PHE A 298 9.99 -3.23 1.52
N LEU A 299 10.05 -4.56 1.37
CA LEU A 299 9.77 -5.22 0.11
C LEU A 299 8.33 -4.92 -0.37
N PHE A 300 7.37 -4.92 0.57
CA PHE A 300 5.99 -4.55 0.28
C PHE A 300 5.86 -3.10 -0.22
N GLN A 301 6.55 -2.15 0.40
CA GLN A 301 6.58 -0.76 -0.04
C GLN A 301 7.23 -0.61 -1.42
N LEU A 302 8.31 -1.34 -1.70
CA LEU A 302 8.93 -1.39 -3.02
C LEU A 302 7.98 -1.99 -4.06
N TYR A 303 7.17 -2.99 -3.70
CA TYR A 303 6.10 -3.47 -4.56
C TYR A 303 5.00 -2.43 -4.77
N ALA A 304 4.54 -1.75 -3.71
CA ALA A 304 3.55 -0.67 -3.80
C ALA A 304 4.05 0.52 -4.66
N SER A 305 5.36 0.74 -4.75
CA SER A 305 5.95 1.72 -5.66
C SER A 305 5.63 1.46 -7.14
N THR A 306 5.34 0.21 -7.54
CA THR A 306 4.90 -0.12 -8.92
C THR A 306 3.58 0.56 -9.28
N ARG A 307 2.77 0.91 -8.26
CA ARG A 307 1.51 1.65 -8.37
C ARG A 307 1.65 3.11 -7.94
N GLY A 308 2.87 3.60 -7.76
CA GLY A 308 3.15 4.98 -7.38
C GLY A 308 3.21 5.24 -5.87
N GLY A 309 3.30 4.25 -4.99
CA GLY A 309 3.41 4.49 -3.53
C GLY A 309 4.61 5.36 -3.08
N LEU A 310 5.65 5.45 -3.91
CA LEU A 310 6.87 6.24 -3.67
C LEU A 310 6.97 7.47 -4.59
N TRP A 311 5.84 7.95 -5.12
CA TRP A 311 5.78 9.10 -6.04
C TRP A 311 6.43 10.38 -5.48
N TRP A 312 6.44 10.52 -4.15
CA TRP A 312 6.97 11.68 -3.43
C TRP A 312 8.49 11.65 -3.23
N VAL A 313 9.18 10.53 -3.49
CA VAL A 313 10.63 10.40 -3.27
C VAL A 313 11.44 10.87 -4.47
N THR A 314 11.07 10.44 -5.67
CA THR A 314 11.74 10.86 -6.91
C THR A 314 10.74 10.83 -8.06
N LYS A 315 10.85 11.81 -8.96
CA LYS A 315 10.07 11.86 -10.21
C LYS A 315 10.74 11.04 -11.31
N ASP A 316 12.01 10.70 -11.15
CA ASP A 316 12.79 9.96 -12.14
C ASP A 316 12.44 8.47 -12.12
N SER A 317 11.71 8.03 -13.15
CA SER A 317 11.28 6.63 -13.31
C SER A 317 12.45 5.64 -13.33
N HIS A 318 13.58 6.02 -13.95
CA HIS A 318 14.78 5.18 -14.02
C HIS A 318 15.45 5.01 -12.65
N GLN A 319 15.55 6.09 -11.87
CA GLN A 319 16.10 6.01 -10.51
C GLN A 319 15.20 5.16 -9.61
N LEU A 320 13.88 5.34 -9.69
CA LEU A 320 12.92 4.56 -8.93
C LEU A 320 13.00 3.06 -9.28
N GLN A 321 13.18 2.72 -10.57
CA GLN A 321 13.36 1.34 -11.00
C GLN A 321 14.66 0.74 -10.47
N SER A 322 15.77 1.49 -10.50
CA SER A 322 17.05 1.06 -9.93
C SER A 322 16.93 0.78 -8.44
N ILE A 323 16.33 1.71 -7.68
CA ILE A 323 16.05 1.56 -6.24
C ILE A 323 15.23 0.30 -5.98
N ARG A 324 14.16 0.07 -6.76
CA ARG A 324 13.29 -1.11 -6.60
C ARG A 324 14.04 -2.42 -6.81
N ILE A 325 14.87 -2.51 -7.85
CA ILE A 325 15.59 -3.74 -8.18
C ILE A 325 16.69 -4.02 -7.16
N VAL A 326 17.53 -3.02 -6.86
CA VAL A 326 18.68 -3.19 -5.95
C VAL A 326 18.20 -3.46 -4.52
N ASN A 327 17.34 -2.57 -3.98
CA ASN A 327 16.86 -2.72 -2.61
C ASN A 327 15.90 -3.91 -2.47
N GLY A 328 15.14 -4.23 -3.52
CA GLY A 328 14.29 -5.41 -3.56
C GLY A 328 15.10 -6.70 -3.52
N ALA A 329 16.21 -6.78 -4.26
CA ALA A 329 17.11 -7.93 -4.21
C ALA A 329 17.74 -8.12 -2.82
N ILE A 330 18.23 -7.03 -2.21
CA ILE A 330 18.78 -7.06 -0.84
C ILE A 330 17.72 -7.53 0.16
N ALA A 331 16.51 -6.94 0.11
CA ALA A 331 15.42 -7.31 1.00
C ALA A 331 15.03 -8.79 0.84
N MET A 332 14.95 -9.29 -0.40
CA MET A 332 14.64 -10.68 -0.68
C MET A 332 15.69 -11.64 -0.11
N VAL A 333 16.98 -11.34 -0.26
CA VAL A 333 18.06 -12.14 0.34
C VAL A 333 17.91 -12.22 1.86
N VAL A 334 17.74 -11.07 2.52
CA VAL A 334 17.62 -11.03 3.99
C VAL A 334 16.38 -11.78 4.46
N ILE A 335 15.22 -11.57 3.82
CA ILE A 335 13.97 -12.26 4.17
C ILE A 335 14.14 -13.77 4.03
N VAL A 336 14.70 -14.23 2.91
CA VAL A 336 14.91 -15.66 2.65
C VAL A 336 15.80 -16.29 3.71
N ILE A 337 16.95 -15.69 4.03
CA ILE A 337 17.85 -16.17 5.09
C ILE A 337 17.13 -16.23 6.45
N CYS A 338 16.33 -15.20 6.78
CA CYS A 338 15.58 -15.18 8.03
C CYS A 338 14.52 -16.29 8.09
N LEU A 339 13.81 -16.55 6.99
CA LEU A 339 12.83 -17.63 6.90
C LEU A 339 13.51 -19.02 6.93
N GLU A 340 14.69 -19.16 6.35
CA GLU A 340 15.49 -20.39 6.44
C GLU A 340 15.83 -20.72 7.89
N ILE A 341 16.39 -19.77 8.63
CA ILE A 341 16.77 -19.94 10.05
C ILE A 341 15.53 -20.22 10.90
N ARG A 342 14.47 -19.41 10.74
CA ARG A 342 13.32 -19.43 11.64
C ARG A 342 12.31 -20.53 11.33
N VAL A 343 12.09 -20.85 10.06
CA VAL A 343 11.04 -21.77 9.62
C VAL A 343 11.66 -23.08 9.15
N VAL A 344 12.54 -23.04 8.15
CA VAL A 344 13.02 -24.26 7.50
C VAL A 344 13.87 -25.10 8.44
N PHE A 345 14.97 -24.56 8.97
CA PHE A 345 15.88 -25.33 9.83
C PHE A 345 15.32 -25.56 11.23
N ARG A 346 14.63 -24.57 11.81
CA ARG A 346 14.10 -24.69 13.16
C ARG A 346 12.85 -25.57 13.25
N SER A 347 11.89 -25.44 12.32
CA SER A 347 10.62 -26.17 12.38
C SER A 347 10.59 -27.39 11.48
N PHE A 348 11.19 -27.31 10.29
CA PHE A 348 11.16 -28.39 9.29
C PHE A 348 12.48 -29.15 9.13
N GLY A 349 13.49 -28.84 9.95
CA GLY A 349 14.83 -29.44 9.81
C GLY A 349 14.85 -30.96 9.86
N LYS A 350 13.89 -31.57 10.57
CA LYS A 350 13.74 -33.03 10.67
C LYS A 350 13.33 -33.71 9.35
N TYR A 351 12.71 -32.98 8.44
CA TYR A 351 12.25 -33.50 7.15
C TYR A 351 13.28 -33.34 6.03
N ILE A 352 14.38 -32.63 6.29
CA ILE A 352 15.45 -32.43 5.32
C ILE A 352 16.31 -33.68 5.32
N GLN A 353 16.24 -34.45 4.23
CA GLN A 353 16.96 -35.73 4.13
C GLN A 353 18.44 -35.57 3.72
N VAL A 354 18.83 -34.37 3.28
CA VAL A 354 20.20 -34.09 2.83
C VAL A 354 21.10 -33.77 4.03
N PRO A 355 22.29 -34.39 4.16
CA PRO A 355 23.23 -34.07 5.23
C PRO A 355 23.87 -32.68 5.06
N PRO A 356 24.25 -32.00 6.17
CA PRO A 356 25.10 -30.81 6.11
C PRO A 356 26.46 -31.10 5.46
N PRO A 357 27.05 -30.15 4.70
CA PRO A 357 26.63 -28.76 4.47
C PRO A 357 25.72 -28.55 3.25
N LEU A 358 25.42 -29.61 2.48
CA LEU A 358 24.67 -29.51 1.22
C LEU A 358 23.21 -29.09 1.44
N ASN A 359 22.64 -29.40 2.61
CA ASN A 359 21.31 -28.95 2.98
C ASN A 359 21.16 -27.42 2.93
N TYR A 360 22.12 -26.66 3.46
CA TYR A 360 22.11 -25.20 3.44
C TYR A 360 22.12 -24.68 2.01
N LEU A 361 23.04 -25.17 1.17
CA LEU A 361 23.15 -24.74 -0.22
C LEU A 361 21.87 -25.02 -1.02
N LEU A 362 21.31 -26.23 -0.90
CA LEU A 362 20.13 -26.62 -1.67
C LEU A 362 18.86 -25.92 -1.20
N VAL A 363 18.69 -25.74 0.12
CA VAL A 363 17.58 -24.97 0.69
C VAL A 363 17.66 -23.52 0.21
N THR A 364 18.82 -22.87 0.33
CA THR A 364 19.01 -21.49 -0.11
C THR A 364 18.82 -21.34 -1.61
N THR A 365 19.35 -22.27 -2.42
CA THR A 365 19.13 -22.25 -3.87
C THR A 365 17.64 -22.35 -4.21
N THR A 366 16.90 -23.20 -3.51
CA THR A 366 15.47 -23.40 -3.73
C THR A 366 14.67 -22.16 -3.33
N MET A 367 14.88 -21.65 -2.12
CA MET A 367 14.12 -20.52 -1.58
C MET A 367 14.48 -19.21 -2.29
N LEU A 368 15.77 -18.89 -2.39
CA LEU A 368 16.22 -17.65 -3.03
C LEU A 368 15.94 -17.67 -4.53
N GLY A 369 16.15 -18.81 -5.20
CA GLY A 369 15.85 -18.95 -6.62
C GLY A 369 14.35 -18.85 -6.91
N GLY A 370 13.49 -19.45 -6.07
CA GLY A 370 12.05 -19.30 -6.15
C GLY A 370 11.59 -17.86 -5.92
N ALA A 371 12.14 -17.21 -4.89
CA ALA A 371 11.89 -15.82 -4.55
C ALA A 371 12.31 -14.85 -5.68
N ALA A 372 13.51 -15.04 -6.25
CA ALA A 372 14.02 -14.29 -7.38
C ALA A 372 13.17 -14.49 -8.64
N GLY A 373 12.74 -15.73 -8.92
CA GLY A 373 11.85 -16.04 -10.03
C GLY A 373 10.49 -15.33 -9.89
N ALA A 374 9.90 -15.36 -8.69
CA ALA A 374 8.67 -14.63 -8.39
C ALA A 374 8.85 -13.12 -8.57
N GLY A 375 9.92 -12.54 -8.02
CA GLY A 375 10.25 -11.11 -8.18
C GLY A 375 10.42 -10.69 -9.65
N ALA A 376 11.16 -11.47 -10.43
CA ALA A 376 11.36 -11.21 -11.86
C ALA A 376 10.03 -11.26 -12.65
N SER A 377 9.11 -12.16 -12.27
CA SER A 377 7.79 -12.26 -12.89
C SER A 377 6.90 -11.06 -12.58
N VAL A 378 6.87 -10.61 -11.31
CA VAL A 378 6.06 -9.47 -10.86
C VAL A 378 6.55 -8.16 -11.47
N LEU A 379 7.87 -8.01 -11.63
CA LEU A 379 8.49 -6.84 -12.24
C LEU A 379 8.45 -6.86 -13.78
N GLY A 380 7.97 -7.95 -14.39
CA GLY A 380 7.89 -8.06 -15.86
C GLY A 380 9.26 -8.11 -16.55
N MET A 381 10.31 -8.55 -15.85
CA MET A 381 11.69 -8.62 -16.39
C MET A 381 11.89 -9.78 -17.38
N ILE A 382 10.91 -10.66 -17.50
CA ILE A 382 10.89 -11.82 -18.41
C ILE A 382 10.36 -11.38 -19.78
N SER A 383 11.09 -10.50 -20.46
CA SER A 383 10.69 -9.96 -21.77
C SER A 383 11.63 -10.32 -22.91
N SER A 384 12.92 -10.56 -22.64
CA SER A 384 13.93 -10.86 -23.66
C SER A 384 14.20 -12.35 -23.79
N GLY A 385 14.71 -12.78 -24.95
CA GLY A 385 15.09 -14.18 -25.18
C GLY A 385 16.15 -14.67 -24.18
N LEU A 386 17.09 -13.80 -23.82
CA LEU A 386 18.13 -14.10 -22.83
C LEU A 386 17.57 -14.19 -21.41
N SER A 387 16.71 -13.23 -20.98
CA SER A 387 16.13 -13.27 -19.63
C SER A 387 15.15 -14.43 -19.45
N SER A 388 14.43 -14.81 -20.50
CA SER A 388 13.57 -16.00 -20.49
C SER A 388 14.36 -17.32 -20.45
N ALA A 389 15.53 -17.39 -21.09
CA ALA A 389 16.43 -18.54 -20.98
C ALA A 389 16.98 -18.68 -19.56
N PHE A 390 17.47 -17.61 -18.95
CA PHE A 390 17.94 -17.61 -17.55
C PHE A 390 16.83 -17.97 -16.57
N PHE A 391 15.61 -17.43 -16.76
CA PHE A 391 14.45 -17.78 -15.95
C PHE A 391 14.11 -19.27 -16.05
N THR A 392 14.21 -19.84 -17.26
CA THR A 392 13.99 -21.28 -17.48
C THR A 392 15.05 -22.13 -16.78
N ALA A 393 16.32 -21.78 -16.92
CA ALA A 393 17.41 -22.48 -16.24
C ALA A 393 17.26 -22.42 -14.71
N LEU A 394 16.95 -21.24 -14.16
CA LEU A 394 16.69 -21.05 -12.74
C LEU A 394 15.52 -21.92 -12.25
N ALA A 395 14.39 -21.94 -12.96
CA ALA A 395 13.23 -22.73 -12.59
C ALA A 395 13.53 -24.24 -12.56
N VAL A 396 14.33 -24.74 -13.51
CA VAL A 396 14.76 -26.14 -13.54
C VAL A 396 15.68 -26.47 -12.36
N ILE A 397 16.67 -25.61 -12.07
CA ILE A 397 17.61 -25.80 -10.96
C ILE A 397 16.87 -25.76 -9.62
N VAL A 398 16.01 -24.78 -9.40
CA VAL A 398 15.20 -24.61 -8.18
C VAL A 398 14.30 -25.82 -7.96
N SER A 399 13.64 -26.31 -9.01
CA SER A 399 12.73 -27.45 -8.90
C SER A 399 13.49 -28.75 -8.60
N SER A 400 14.67 -28.93 -9.18
CA SER A 400 15.55 -30.08 -8.91
C SER A 400 16.12 -30.02 -7.49
N ALA A 401 16.62 -28.86 -7.06
CA ALA A 401 17.15 -28.65 -5.72
C ALA A 401 16.07 -28.88 -4.65
N GLY A 402 14.86 -28.34 -4.85
CA GLY A 402 13.74 -28.53 -3.94
C GLY A 402 13.34 -29.99 -3.79
N ALA A 403 13.32 -30.76 -4.88
CA ALA A 403 13.03 -32.18 -4.83
C ALA A 403 14.07 -32.97 -4.01
N ILE A 404 15.35 -32.63 -4.15
CA ILE A 404 16.43 -33.26 -3.38
C ILE A 404 16.31 -32.90 -1.89
N VAL A 405 16.02 -31.63 -1.55
CA VAL A 405 15.83 -31.18 -0.15
C VAL A 405 14.72 -31.96 0.54
N VAL A 406 13.61 -32.15 -0.19
CA VAL A 406 12.41 -32.83 0.29
C VAL A 406 12.62 -34.35 0.40
N GLY A 407 13.66 -34.90 -0.22
CA GLY A 407 14.00 -36.33 -0.17
C GLY A 407 13.49 -37.16 -1.35
N PHE A 408 13.01 -36.51 -2.41
CA PHE A 408 12.46 -37.20 -3.57
C PHE A 408 13.54 -38.11 -4.20
N PRO A 409 13.22 -39.35 -4.62
CA PRO A 409 14.22 -40.29 -5.06
C PRO A 409 15.05 -39.74 -6.23
N LEU A 410 16.37 -39.86 -6.14
CA LEU A 410 17.31 -39.28 -7.11
C LEU A 410 17.03 -39.71 -8.56
N LEU A 411 16.59 -40.96 -8.75
CA LEU A 411 16.20 -41.52 -10.06
C LEU A 411 15.05 -40.74 -10.71
N PHE A 412 14.15 -40.17 -9.92
CA PHE A 412 12.98 -39.45 -10.38
C PHE A 412 13.17 -37.92 -10.40
N THR A 413 14.35 -37.39 -10.04
CA THR A 413 14.67 -35.95 -10.12
C THR A 413 14.46 -35.28 -11.49
N PRO A 414 14.52 -35.99 -12.65
CA PRO A 414 14.12 -35.39 -13.92
C PRO A 414 12.65 -34.94 -13.96
N LEU A 415 11.76 -35.54 -13.18
CA LEU A 415 10.34 -35.16 -13.14
C LEU A 415 10.13 -33.73 -12.58
N PRO A 416 10.67 -33.38 -11.39
CA PRO A 416 10.71 -32.00 -10.91
C PRO A 416 11.42 -31.02 -11.85
N ALA A 417 12.53 -31.43 -12.48
CA ALA A 417 13.23 -30.61 -13.47
C ALA A 417 12.32 -30.24 -14.65
N VAL A 418 11.59 -31.23 -15.18
CA VAL A 418 10.61 -31.05 -16.25
C VAL A 418 9.42 -30.19 -15.78
N ALA A 419 8.99 -30.33 -14.53
CA ALA A 419 7.98 -29.45 -13.93
C ALA A 419 8.43 -27.98 -13.95
N GLY A 420 9.65 -27.70 -13.51
CA GLY A 420 10.25 -26.36 -13.56
C GLY A 420 10.35 -25.79 -14.97
N LEU A 421 10.66 -26.63 -15.96
CA LEU A 421 10.66 -26.24 -17.37
C LEU A 421 9.26 -25.86 -17.87
N TYR A 422 8.23 -26.66 -17.53
CA TYR A 422 6.85 -26.34 -17.90
C TYR A 422 6.32 -25.11 -17.19
N PHE A 423 6.72 -24.87 -15.95
CA PHE A 423 6.47 -23.63 -15.23
C PHE A 423 7.06 -22.43 -15.97
N ALA A 424 8.33 -22.48 -16.35
CA ALA A 424 8.98 -21.40 -17.09
C ALA A 424 8.34 -21.19 -18.48
N ARG A 425 7.94 -22.27 -19.16
CA ARG A 425 7.20 -22.21 -20.44
C ARG A 425 5.82 -21.58 -20.29
N PHE A 426 5.13 -21.77 -19.17
CA PHE A 426 3.86 -21.12 -18.92
C PHE A 426 4.03 -19.59 -18.85
N PHE A 427 5.02 -19.09 -18.12
CA PHE A 427 5.25 -17.64 -18.03
C PHE A 427 5.77 -17.01 -19.33
N THR A 428 6.60 -17.72 -20.09
CA THR A 428 7.20 -17.20 -21.33
C THR A 428 6.27 -17.32 -22.54
N LYS A 429 5.53 -18.44 -22.68
CA LYS A 429 4.67 -18.71 -23.84
C LYS A 429 3.17 -18.58 -23.56
N LYS A 430 2.77 -18.30 -22.31
CA LYS A 430 1.36 -18.21 -21.85
C LYS A 430 0.50 -19.43 -22.24
N SER A 431 1.13 -20.62 -22.30
CA SER A 431 0.48 -21.85 -22.73
C SER A 431 -0.22 -22.56 -21.57
N VAL A 432 -1.55 -22.71 -21.67
CA VAL A 432 -2.38 -23.42 -20.68
C VAL A 432 -1.98 -24.89 -20.54
N ARG A 433 -1.55 -25.54 -21.62
CA ARG A 433 -1.08 -26.95 -21.57
C ARG A 433 0.14 -27.11 -20.67
N SER A 434 1.07 -26.15 -20.71
CA SER A 434 2.25 -26.15 -19.84
C SER A 434 1.88 -25.97 -18.37
N TYR A 435 0.83 -25.21 -18.07
CA TYR A 435 0.33 -25.07 -16.71
C TYR A 435 -0.20 -26.39 -16.15
N PHE A 436 -1.05 -27.11 -16.89
CA PHE A 436 -1.54 -28.42 -16.46
C PHE A 436 -0.41 -29.44 -16.28
N ALA A 437 0.58 -29.46 -17.17
CA ALA A 437 1.76 -30.32 -17.03
C ALA A 437 2.57 -29.98 -15.76
N PHE A 438 2.79 -28.70 -15.47
CA PHE A 438 3.44 -28.26 -14.23
C PHE A 438 2.64 -28.67 -12.99
N VAL A 439 1.32 -28.45 -12.97
CA VAL A 439 0.47 -28.79 -11.82
C VAL A 439 0.46 -30.30 -11.57
N ALA A 440 0.34 -31.11 -12.61
CA ALA A 440 0.36 -32.57 -12.49
C ALA A 440 1.70 -33.08 -11.94
N LEU A 441 2.83 -32.59 -12.46
CA LEU A 441 4.15 -33.01 -12.01
C LEU A 441 4.52 -32.47 -10.62
N GLY A 442 4.16 -31.22 -10.33
CA GLY A 442 4.38 -30.59 -9.04
C GLY A 442 3.54 -31.21 -7.93
N SER A 443 2.27 -31.54 -8.20
CA SER A 443 1.41 -32.22 -7.23
C SER A 443 1.93 -33.61 -6.86
N LEU A 444 2.55 -34.35 -7.80
CA LEU A 444 3.18 -35.64 -7.51
C LEU A 444 4.31 -35.52 -6.47
N MET A 445 5.11 -34.46 -6.53
CA MET A 445 6.16 -34.18 -5.54
C MET A 445 5.56 -33.88 -4.16
N VAL A 446 4.49 -33.07 -4.11
CA VAL A 446 3.79 -32.74 -2.85
C VAL A 446 3.14 -33.99 -2.27
N ILE A 447 2.47 -34.80 -3.08
CA ILE A 447 1.85 -36.06 -2.66
C ILE A 447 2.90 -37.01 -2.10
N TRP A 448 4.04 -37.16 -2.78
CA TRP A 448 5.15 -37.98 -2.28
C TRP A 448 5.64 -37.49 -0.91
N PHE A 449 5.83 -36.18 -0.74
CA PHE A 449 6.27 -35.61 0.53
C PHE A 449 5.27 -35.88 1.66
N VAL A 450 3.98 -35.65 1.40
CA VAL A 450 2.92 -35.87 2.39
C VAL A 450 2.87 -37.34 2.79
N MET A 451 2.76 -38.26 1.81
CA MET A 451 2.64 -39.70 2.05
C MET A 451 3.83 -40.33 2.78
N HIS A 452 5.01 -39.70 2.73
CA HIS A 452 6.22 -40.24 3.34
C HIS A 452 6.52 -39.65 4.72
N ASN A 453 5.90 -38.53 5.08
CA ASN A 453 6.19 -37.80 6.33
C ASN A 453 4.97 -37.67 7.26
N TYR A 454 3.76 -37.95 6.78
CA TYR A 454 2.49 -37.93 7.51
C TYR A 454 1.69 -39.20 7.18
#